data_AF-A0A9E2NDW7-F1
#
_entry.id   AF-A0A9E2NDW7-F1
#
_cell.length_a   1.000
_cell.length_b   1.000
_cell.length_c   1.000
_cell.angle_alpha   90.00
_cell.angle_beta   90.00
_cell.angle_gamma   90.00
#
_symmetry.space_group_name_H-M   'P 1'
#
loop_
_entity.id
_entity.type
_entity.pdbx_description
1 polymer ?
#
loop_
_entity_poly.entity_id
_entity_poly.type
_entity_poly.pdbx_seq_one_letter_code
_entity_poly.pdbx_strand_id
1 'polypeptide(L)'
;MTGIVSTLALLLALCAGAALAQTPITATVHVIGNDDGGPLRQRLAEVQRLNARGARVEIRGAHCHSACTLYLGVRNLCILPQTEFGFHGPVYPDRPMAREQFDHWSRAMAAHYPPPVAGWFMTTARHVASGYVALYGEALIGLGIPRCR
;
A
#
# COMPACT_ATOMS: atom_id res chain seq x y z
N MET A 1 23.57 14.87 80.07
CA MET A 1 22.52 14.01 79.49
C MET A 1 22.28 14.51 78.06
N THR A 2 23.13 14.13 77.09
CA THR A 2 23.05 12.95 76.20
C THR A 2 21.92 13.01 75.17
N GLY A 3 22.30 12.88 73.89
CA GLY A 3 21.42 12.56 72.76
C GLY A 3 21.84 13.30 71.48
N ILE A 4 23.00 13.01 70.90
CA ILE A 4 23.22 12.02 69.82
C ILE A 4 22.49 12.38 68.51
N VAL A 5 23.34 12.60 67.50
CA VAL A 5 23.16 12.75 66.06
C VAL A 5 22.17 11.72 65.48
N SER A 6 21.36 12.12 64.49
CA SER A 6 20.83 11.17 63.50
C SER A 6 20.64 11.86 62.16
N THR A 7 21.72 11.86 61.39
CA THR A 7 21.70 11.94 59.93
C THR A 7 20.94 10.73 59.38
N LEU A 8 19.84 10.94 58.65
CA LEU A 8 19.29 9.89 57.79
C LEU A 8 18.95 10.45 56.41
N ALA A 9 19.98 10.38 55.57
CA ALA A 9 19.97 10.07 54.15
C ALA A 9 18.77 10.55 53.32
N LEU A 10 19.03 11.66 52.63
CA LEU A 10 18.45 12.07 51.37
C LEU A 10 18.41 10.90 50.35
N LEU A 11 17.26 10.24 50.22
CA LEU A 11 16.98 9.29 49.13
C LEU A 11 16.54 10.07 47.89
N LEU A 12 17.49 10.69 47.19
CA LEU A 12 17.31 11.00 45.76
C LEU A 12 17.27 9.66 45.02
N ALA A 13 16.07 9.13 44.80
CA ALA A 13 15.87 8.03 43.88
C ALA A 13 16.26 8.51 42.47
N LEU A 14 17.48 8.14 42.06
CA LEU A 14 17.91 8.19 40.67
C LEU A 14 16.96 7.31 39.84
N CYS A 15 15.91 7.92 39.30
CA CYS A 15 15.31 7.42 38.06
C CYS A 15 16.30 7.72 36.93
N ALA A 16 17.38 6.95 36.88
CA ALA A 16 18.21 6.83 35.69
C ALA A 16 17.30 6.24 34.60
N GLY A 17 16.66 7.13 33.85
CA GLY A 17 15.87 6.77 32.68
C GLY A 17 16.80 6.03 31.73
N ALA A 18 16.66 4.71 31.68
CA ALA A 18 17.19 3.91 30.59
C ALA A 18 16.46 4.38 29.35
N ALA A 19 17.06 5.35 28.63
CA ALA A 19 16.66 5.68 27.29
C ALA A 19 16.86 4.40 26.47
N LEU A 20 15.78 3.64 26.28
CA LEU A 20 15.72 2.59 25.28
C LEU A 20 16.11 3.27 23.98
N ALA A 21 17.34 3.04 23.53
CA ALA A 21 17.78 3.41 22.20
C ALA A 21 16.86 2.65 21.24
N GLN A 22 15.80 3.33 20.78
CA GLN A 22 14.97 2.85 19.69
C GLN A 22 15.90 2.83 18.48
N THR A 23 16.46 1.66 18.17
CA THR A 23 17.10 1.47 16.87
C THR A 23 16.05 1.86 15.83
N PRO A 24 16.31 2.86 14.96
CA PRO A 24 15.36 3.19 13.93
C PRO A 24 15.16 1.91 13.12
N ILE A 25 13.94 1.36 13.16
CA ILE A 25 13.55 0.34 12.20
C ILE A 25 13.61 1.06 10.87
N THR A 26 14.71 0.90 10.14
CA THR A 26 14.80 1.36 8.76
C THR A 26 13.76 0.55 8.01
N ALA A 27 12.58 1.14 7.81
CA ALA A 27 11.51 0.49 7.09
C ALA A 27 12.03 0.22 5.67
N THR A 28 12.35 -1.04 5.38
CA THR A 28 12.81 -1.44 4.04
C THR A 28 11.78 -1.00 3.02
N VAL A 29 12.19 -0.11 2.11
CA VAL A 29 11.35 0.35 1.02
C VAL A 29 11.16 -0.80 0.04
N HIS A 30 9.92 -1.15 -0.23
CA HIS A 30 9.55 -2.16 -1.22
C HIS A 30 9.25 -1.46 -2.55
N VAL A 31 10.20 -1.53 -3.49
CA VAL A 31 10.09 -0.87 -4.79
C VAL A 31 9.44 -1.81 -5.80
N ILE A 32 8.37 -1.35 -6.44
CA ILE A 32 7.72 -2.01 -7.56
C ILE A 32 8.27 -1.38 -8.85
N GLY A 33 8.93 -2.20 -9.67
CA GLY A 33 9.44 -1.82 -10.99
C GLY A 33 8.35 -1.91 -12.06
N ASN A 34 8.75 -2.28 -13.28
CA ASN A 34 7.81 -2.63 -14.35
C ASN A 34 7.07 -3.92 -14.01
N ASP A 35 5.76 -3.91 -14.12
CA ASP A 35 4.92 -5.02 -13.67
C ASP A 35 3.63 -5.12 -14.50
N ASP A 36 3.52 -6.18 -15.30
CA ASP A 36 2.36 -6.47 -16.14
C ASP A 36 1.16 -7.05 -15.37
N GLY A 37 1.31 -7.29 -14.07
CA GLY A 37 0.27 -7.82 -13.18
C GLY A 37 0.44 -9.30 -12.87
N GLY A 38 -0.61 -10.09 -13.08
CA GLY A 38 -0.63 -11.52 -12.74
C GLY A 38 -1.82 -11.95 -11.88
N PRO A 39 -1.71 -13.07 -11.13
CA PRO A 39 -2.85 -13.66 -10.44
C PRO A 39 -3.44 -12.74 -9.34
N LEU A 40 -4.72 -12.38 -9.48
CA LEU A 40 -5.40 -11.47 -8.54
C LEU A 40 -5.27 -11.91 -7.07
N ARG A 41 -5.48 -13.20 -6.78
CA ARG A 41 -5.41 -13.71 -5.40
C ARG A 41 -4.04 -13.50 -4.75
N GLN A 42 -2.97 -13.72 -5.51
CA GLN A 42 -1.60 -13.55 -5.00
C GLN A 42 -1.33 -12.07 -4.72
N ARG A 43 -1.73 -11.19 -5.63
CA ARG A 43 -1.54 -9.75 -5.46
C ARG A 43 -2.34 -9.18 -4.29
N LEU A 44 -3.59 -9.60 -4.12
CA LEU A 44 -4.42 -9.19 -2.97
C LEU A 44 -3.77 -9.61 -1.65
N ALA A 45 -3.27 -10.85 -1.56
CA ALA A 45 -2.54 -11.31 -0.38
C ALA A 45 -1.25 -10.52 -0.13
N GLU A 46 -0.56 -10.10 -1.18
CA GLU A 46 0.63 -9.27 -1.08
C GLU A 46 0.33 -7.86 -0.56
N VAL A 47 -0.69 -7.19 -1.09
CA VAL A 47 -1.15 -5.89 -0.58
C VAL A 47 -1.52 -5.98 0.90
N GLN A 48 -2.22 -7.04 1.31
CA GLN A 48 -2.54 -7.27 2.72
C GLN A 48 -1.30 -7.44 3.58
N ARG A 49 -0.30 -8.24 3.14
CA ARG A 49 0.96 -8.41 3.87
C ARG A 49 1.74 -7.09 3.99
N LEU A 50 1.80 -6.31 2.90
CA LEU A 50 2.45 -5.00 2.89
C LEU A 50 1.81 -4.03 3.88
N ASN A 51 0.47 -4.00 3.90
CA ASN A 51 -0.29 -3.22 4.85
C ASN A 51 -0.11 -3.70 6.29
N ALA A 52 -0.15 -5.01 6.55
CA ALA A 52 -0.01 -5.57 7.89
C ALA A 52 1.34 -5.24 8.54
N ARG A 53 2.42 -5.22 7.74
CA ARG A 53 3.78 -4.89 8.22
C ARG A 53 4.12 -3.39 8.20
N GLY A 54 3.19 -2.52 7.78
CA GLY A 54 3.44 -1.08 7.66
C GLY A 54 4.51 -0.71 6.62
N ALA A 55 4.66 -1.53 5.57
CA ALA A 55 5.71 -1.35 4.57
C ALA A 55 5.58 -0.02 3.84
N ARG A 56 6.71 0.66 3.59
CA ARG A 56 6.80 1.71 2.58
C ARG A 56 6.87 1.06 1.20
N VAL A 57 5.93 1.38 0.32
CA VAL A 57 5.89 0.89 -1.07
C VAL A 57 6.05 2.05 -2.03
N GLU A 58 6.86 1.86 -3.06
CA GLU A 58 7.08 2.87 -4.10
C GLU A 58 6.92 2.22 -5.47
N ILE A 59 5.96 2.70 -6.27
CA ILE A 59 5.81 2.27 -7.66
C ILE A 59 6.67 3.19 -8.51
N ARG A 60 7.80 2.65 -9.00
CA ARG A 60 8.82 3.37 -9.75
C ARG A 60 9.05 2.84 -11.16
N GLY A 61 8.32 1.81 -11.58
CA GLY A 61 8.31 1.34 -12.96
C GLY A 61 7.79 2.37 -13.96
N ALA A 62 8.12 2.18 -15.23
CA ALA A 62 7.47 2.86 -16.34
C ALA A 62 6.00 2.45 -16.47
N HIS A 63 5.63 1.23 -16.05
CA HIS A 63 4.25 0.76 -16.07
C HIS A 63 3.89 -0.17 -14.90
N CYS A 64 2.59 -0.20 -14.59
CA CYS A 64 1.96 -1.05 -13.59
C CYS A 64 0.55 -1.44 -14.08
N HIS A 65 0.44 -2.61 -14.70
CA HIS A 65 -0.78 -3.05 -15.39
C HIS A 65 -1.56 -4.10 -14.60
N SER A 66 -2.85 -4.23 -14.93
CA SER A 66 -3.69 -5.32 -14.46
C SER A 66 -3.70 -5.42 -12.94
N ALA A 67 -3.38 -6.58 -12.37
CA ALA A 67 -3.25 -6.79 -10.95
C ALA A 67 -2.24 -5.83 -10.28
N CYS A 68 -1.21 -5.34 -10.97
CA CYS A 68 -0.26 -4.40 -10.36
C CYS A 68 -0.93 -3.16 -9.77
N THR A 69 -1.98 -2.67 -10.43
CA THR A 69 -2.75 -1.52 -9.95
C THR A 69 -3.31 -1.72 -8.54
N LEU A 70 -3.47 -2.95 -8.05
CA LEU A 70 -3.94 -3.22 -6.69
C LEU A 70 -2.98 -2.72 -5.60
N TYR A 71 -1.71 -2.47 -5.93
CA TYR A 71 -0.79 -1.79 -5.02
C TYR A 71 -1.21 -0.37 -4.66
N LEU A 72 -2.13 0.24 -5.43
CA LEU A 72 -2.78 1.51 -5.04
C LEU A 72 -3.53 1.41 -3.70
N GLY A 73 -3.82 0.20 -3.21
CA GLY A 73 -4.42 -0.06 -1.91
C GLY A 73 -3.43 -0.18 -0.75
N VAL A 74 -2.14 0.02 -0.98
CA VAL A 74 -1.14 0.07 0.11
C VAL A 74 -1.22 1.41 0.82
N ARG A 75 -1.29 1.39 2.16
CA ARG A 75 -1.48 2.57 3.01
C ARG A 75 -0.30 3.55 2.99
N ASN A 76 0.92 3.03 2.93
CA ASN A 76 2.15 3.83 2.87
C ASN A 76 2.78 3.70 1.47
N LEU A 77 2.06 4.22 0.48
CA LEU A 77 2.40 4.19 -0.94
C LEU A 77 2.89 5.56 -1.43
N CYS A 78 3.80 5.57 -2.38
CA CYS A 78 3.93 6.66 -3.34
C CYS A 78 4.12 6.15 -4.78
N ILE A 79 3.87 7.00 -5.77
CA ILE A 79 4.02 6.69 -7.20
C ILE A 79 4.83 7.76 -7.93
N LEU A 80 5.41 7.41 -9.09
CA LEU A 80 6.01 8.36 -10.02
C LEU A 80 4.96 8.93 -10.99
N PRO A 81 5.06 10.21 -11.39
CA PRO A 81 4.07 10.83 -12.28
C PRO A 81 4.04 10.22 -13.68
N GLN A 82 5.19 9.72 -14.17
CA GLN A 82 5.32 9.15 -15.51
C GLN A 82 4.94 7.66 -15.59
N THR A 83 4.66 7.00 -14.47
CA THR A 83 4.24 5.60 -14.49
C THR A 83 2.87 5.47 -15.15
N GLU A 84 2.75 4.60 -16.13
CA GLU A 84 1.47 4.22 -16.73
C GLU A 84 0.76 3.16 -15.87
N PHE A 85 -0.48 3.40 -15.50
CA PHE A 85 -1.32 2.45 -14.77
C PHE A 85 -2.43 1.94 -15.68
N GLY A 86 -2.39 0.64 -15.98
CA GLY A 86 -3.32 -0.01 -16.92
C GLY A 86 -4.43 -0.74 -16.18
N PHE A 87 -5.67 -0.24 -16.28
CA PHE A 87 -6.85 -0.80 -15.62
C PHE A 87 -7.73 -1.58 -16.59
N HIS A 88 -8.14 -2.78 -16.21
CA HIS A 88 -9.14 -3.58 -16.94
C HIS A 88 -9.91 -4.51 -15.97
N GLY A 89 -10.98 -5.14 -16.43
CA GLY A 89 -11.75 -6.08 -15.62
C GLY A 89 -11.05 -7.41 -15.35
N PRO A 90 -11.51 -8.20 -14.35
CA PRO A 90 -10.95 -9.52 -14.12
C PRO A 90 -11.18 -10.44 -15.34
N VAL A 91 -10.14 -11.16 -15.74
CA VAL A 91 -10.15 -12.03 -16.91
C VAL A 91 -9.48 -13.37 -16.57
N TYR A 92 -9.97 -14.45 -17.17
CA TYR A 92 -9.24 -15.71 -17.22
C TYR A 92 -8.50 -15.80 -18.56
N PRO A 93 -7.23 -16.23 -18.60
CA PRO A 93 -6.47 -16.28 -19.85
C PRO A 93 -7.13 -17.18 -20.91
N ASP A 94 -7.68 -18.32 -20.50
CA ASP A 94 -8.02 -19.41 -21.43
C ASP A 94 -9.52 -19.63 -21.60
N ARG A 95 -10.37 -18.85 -20.92
CA ARG A 95 -11.82 -19.06 -20.94
C ARG A 95 -12.62 -17.83 -20.56
N PRO A 96 -13.90 -17.75 -20.97
CA PRO A 96 -14.82 -16.74 -20.45
C PRO A 96 -15.00 -16.86 -18.94
N MET A 97 -15.17 -15.70 -18.28
CA MET A 97 -15.54 -15.63 -16.87
C MET A 97 -17.06 -15.52 -16.73
N ALA A 98 -17.65 -16.33 -15.86
CA ALA A 98 -19.09 -16.22 -15.57
C ALA A 98 -19.41 -14.84 -14.96
N ARG A 99 -20.58 -14.28 -15.25
CA ARG A 99 -20.97 -12.93 -14.81
C ARG A 99 -20.83 -12.73 -13.30
N GLU A 100 -21.25 -13.70 -12.50
CA GLU A 100 -21.14 -13.64 -11.04
C GLU A 100 -19.69 -13.59 -10.56
N GLN A 101 -18.81 -14.37 -11.19
CA GLN A 101 -17.37 -14.35 -10.90
C GLN A 101 -16.75 -13.01 -11.31
N PHE A 102 -17.12 -12.50 -12.48
CA PHE A 102 -16.68 -11.19 -12.95
C PHE A 102 -17.10 -10.08 -11.99
N ASP A 103 -18.35 -10.08 -11.53
CA ASP A 103 -18.87 -9.10 -10.57
C ASP A 103 -18.22 -9.24 -9.19
N HIS A 104 -17.94 -10.45 -8.74
CA HIS A 104 -17.22 -10.71 -7.50
C HIS A 104 -15.79 -10.14 -7.56
N TRP A 105 -15.03 -10.52 -8.58
CA TRP A 105 -13.63 -10.09 -8.70
C TRP A 105 -13.48 -8.61 -9.02
N SER A 106 -14.41 -8.02 -9.79
CA SER A 106 -14.40 -6.57 -10.04
C SER A 106 -14.56 -5.80 -8.72
N ARG A 107 -15.47 -6.23 -7.84
CA ARG A 107 -15.65 -5.61 -6.52
C ARG A 107 -14.43 -5.82 -5.62
N ALA A 108 -13.83 -7.01 -5.65
CA ALA A 108 -12.60 -7.30 -4.91
C ALA A 108 -11.43 -6.40 -5.34
N MET A 109 -11.27 -6.16 -6.64
CA MET A 109 -10.29 -5.21 -7.18
C MET A 109 -10.61 -3.77 -6.73
N ALA A 110 -11.84 -3.32 -6.96
CA ALA A 110 -12.26 -1.96 -6.63
C ALA A 110 -12.08 -1.60 -5.14
N ALA A 111 -12.26 -2.58 -4.23
CA ALA A 111 -12.04 -2.40 -2.80
C ALA A 111 -10.59 -2.04 -2.42
N HIS A 112 -9.63 -2.21 -3.33
CA HIS A 112 -8.22 -1.87 -3.13
C HIS A 112 -7.80 -0.59 -3.87
N TYR A 113 -8.74 0.12 -4.50
CA TYR A 113 -8.45 1.40 -5.12
C TYR A 113 -8.88 2.55 -4.20
N PRO A 114 -8.21 3.72 -4.26
CA PRO A 114 -8.72 4.94 -3.66
C PRO A 114 -10.14 5.24 -4.16
N PRO A 115 -11.03 5.85 -3.34
CA PRO A 115 -12.46 5.94 -3.67
C PRO A 115 -12.78 6.52 -5.06
N PRO A 116 -12.12 7.58 -5.55
CA PRO A 116 -12.37 8.09 -6.90
C PRO A 116 -12.04 7.07 -8.00
N VAL A 117 -10.92 6.36 -7.85
CA VAL A 117 -10.46 5.32 -8.78
C VAL A 117 -11.37 4.10 -8.70
N ALA A 118 -11.82 3.71 -7.51
CA ALA A 118 -12.74 2.60 -7.31
C ALA A 118 -14.09 2.84 -8.01
N GLY A 119 -14.67 4.04 -7.86
CA GLY A 119 -15.92 4.42 -8.51
C GLY A 119 -15.79 4.40 -10.03
N TRP A 120 -14.76 5.07 -10.57
CA TRP A 120 -14.47 5.09 -12.00
C TRP A 120 -14.19 3.69 -12.58
N PHE A 121 -13.42 2.87 -11.88
CA PHE A 121 -13.14 1.49 -12.29
C PHE A 121 -14.44 0.69 -12.45
N MET A 122 -15.35 0.84 -11.48
CA MET A 122 -16.62 0.10 -11.45
C MET A 122 -17.59 0.50 -12.56
N THR A 123 -17.45 1.69 -13.15
CA THR A 123 -18.30 2.17 -14.25
C THR A 123 -17.64 2.06 -15.62
N THR A 124 -16.31 1.99 -15.67
CA THR A 124 -15.56 2.15 -16.92
C THR A 124 -14.54 1.03 -17.13
N ALA A 125 -13.42 1.05 -16.40
CA ALA A 125 -12.27 0.21 -16.73
C ALA A 125 -12.57 -1.29 -16.61
N ARG A 126 -13.44 -1.70 -15.67
CA ARG A 126 -13.79 -3.13 -15.53
C ARG A 126 -14.42 -3.74 -16.79
N HIS A 127 -15.00 -2.93 -17.68
CA HIS A 127 -15.68 -3.41 -18.88
C HIS A 127 -14.74 -3.57 -20.09
N VAL A 128 -13.45 -3.28 -19.93
CA VAL A 128 -12.45 -3.50 -20.97
C VAL A 128 -12.09 -4.98 -21.03
N ALA A 129 -12.44 -5.63 -22.14
CA ALA A 129 -12.22 -7.06 -22.38
C ALA A 129 -10.87 -7.37 -23.06
N SER A 130 -10.25 -6.39 -23.72
CA SER A 130 -8.93 -6.51 -24.35
C SER A 130 -8.14 -5.23 -24.11
N GLY A 131 -6.86 -5.37 -23.75
CA GLY A 131 -6.01 -4.24 -23.34
C GLY A 131 -6.38 -3.67 -21.98
N TYR A 132 -6.25 -2.36 -21.82
CA TYR A 132 -6.54 -1.62 -20.58
C TYR A 132 -6.86 -0.15 -20.87
N VAL A 133 -7.49 0.52 -19.91
CA VAL A 133 -7.54 1.99 -19.85
C VAL A 133 -6.35 2.47 -19.05
N ALA A 134 -5.52 3.33 -19.65
CA ALA A 134 -4.35 3.89 -19.01
C ALA A 134 -4.68 5.18 -18.24
N LEU A 135 -4.15 5.29 -17.02
CA LEU A 135 -3.99 6.56 -16.31
C LEU A 135 -2.52 6.74 -15.96
N TYR A 136 -1.96 7.92 -16.22
CA TYR A 136 -0.62 8.24 -15.75
C TYR A 136 -0.63 8.56 -14.25
N GLY A 137 0.51 8.31 -13.60
CA GLY A 137 0.70 8.62 -12.19
C GLY A 137 0.40 10.08 -11.86
N GLU A 138 0.65 11.02 -12.76
CA GLU A 138 0.30 12.44 -12.60
C GLU A 138 -1.19 12.64 -12.33
N ALA A 139 -2.07 11.96 -13.08
CA ALA A 139 -3.51 12.04 -12.89
C ALA A 139 -3.93 11.44 -11.54
N LEU A 140 -3.34 10.30 -11.17
CA LEU A 140 -3.57 9.63 -9.89
C LEU A 140 -3.07 10.45 -8.69
N ILE A 141 -1.97 11.16 -8.84
CA ILE A 141 -1.46 12.12 -7.85
C ILE A 141 -2.43 13.28 -7.68
N GLY A 142 -2.99 13.80 -8.78
CA GLY A 142 -4.06 14.81 -8.73
C GLY A 142 -5.32 14.36 -7.99
N LEU A 143 -5.56 13.04 -7.88
CA LEU A 143 -6.64 12.43 -7.11
C LEU A 143 -6.26 12.11 -5.64
N GLY A 144 -5.07 12.50 -5.19
CA GLY A 144 -4.63 12.40 -3.80
C GLY A 144 -3.69 11.22 -3.49
N ILE A 145 -3.20 10.49 -4.49
CA ILE A 145 -2.15 9.48 -4.26
C ILE A 145 -0.80 10.19 -4.05
N PRO A 146 -0.02 9.85 -3.00
CA PRO A 146 1.25 10.53 -2.76
C PRO A 146 2.26 10.36 -3.90
N ARG A 147 2.95 11.44 -4.27
CA ARG A 147 4.09 11.42 -5.19
C ARG A 147 5.35 10.95 -4.48
N CYS A 148 6.15 10.09 -5.12
CA CYS A 148 7.46 9.74 -4.58
C CYS A 148 8.41 10.94 -4.63
N ARG A 149 9.27 11.02 -3.60
CA ARG A 149 10.37 11.99 -3.54
C ARG A 149 11.61 11.42 -4.24
#